data_AF-A0A944C0I1-F1
#
_entry.id   AF-A0A944C0I1-F1
#
_cell.length_a   1.000
_cell.length_b   1.000
_cell.length_c   1.000
_cell.angle_alpha   90.00
_cell.angle_beta   90.00
_cell.angle_gamma   90.00
#
_symmetry.space_group_name_H-M   'P 1'
#
loop_
_entity.id
_entity.type
_entity.pdbx_description
1 polymer ?
#
loop_
_entity_poly.entity_id
_entity_poly.type
_entity_poly.pdbx_seq_one_letter_code
_entity_poly.pdbx_strand_id
1 'polypeptide(L)' 'ERGFIRAEIIKYEDYIAYGSEAAVKEAGKMHIEGKEYVFQDGDIVVFRFNV' A
#
# COMPACT_ATOMS: atom_id res chain seq x y z
N GLU A 1 5.90 1.75 -21.25
CA GLU A 1 6.08 0.80 -20.11
C GLU A 1 7.26 1.15 -19.18
N ARG A 2 7.60 2.43 -19.00
CA ARG A 2 8.59 2.91 -18.02
C ARG A 2 7.82 3.80 -17.04
N GLY A 3 7.83 3.50 -15.74
CA GLY A 3 7.18 4.34 -14.74
C GLY A 3 6.61 3.66 -13.50
N PHE A 4 6.61 2.32 -13.42
CA PHE A 4 6.26 1.64 -12.16
C PHE A 4 7.47 1.68 -11.23
N ILE A 5 7.39 2.46 -10.14
CA ILE A 5 8.45 2.50 -9.13
C ILE A 5 8.11 1.55 -7.98
N ARG A 6 6.93 1.68 -7.38
CA ARG A 6 6.53 0.93 -6.19
C ARG A 6 5.02 0.99 -5.95
N ALA A 7 4.47 -0.05 -5.32
CA ALA A 7 3.13 -0.06 -4.76
C ALA A 7 3.22 -0.04 -3.23
N GLU A 8 2.51 0.89 -2.59
CA GLU A 8 2.29 0.89 -1.14
C GLU A 8 1.01 0.10 -0.87
N ILE A 9 1.08 -0.97 -0.09
CA ILE A 9 -0.03 -1.85 0.26
C ILE A 9 -0.37 -1.65 1.74
N ILE A 10 -1.67 -1.53 2.00
CA ILE A 10 -2.27 -1.44 3.32
C ILE A 10 -3.35 -2.50 3.39
N LYS A 11 -3.31 -3.35 4.41
CA LYS A 11 -4.41 -4.30 4.65
C LYS A 11 -5.66 -3.55 5.10
N TYR A 12 -6.84 -3.99 4.64
CA TYR A 12 -8.11 -3.42 5.08
C TYR A 12 -8.26 -3.38 6.61
N GLU A 13 -7.83 -4.44 7.29
CA GLU A 13 -7.90 -4.55 8.75
C GLU A 13 -7.08 -3.46 9.44
N ASP A 14 -5.85 -3.21 8.98
CA ASP A 14 -5.01 -2.13 9.50
C ASP A 14 -5.64 -0.77 9.14
N TYR A 15 -6.15 -0.60 7.92
CA TYR A 15 -6.82 0.66 7.53
C TYR A 15 -8.02 1.00 8.42
N ILE A 16 -8.86 0.00 8.75
CA ILE A 16 -9.99 0.17 9.66
C ILE A 16 -9.53 0.38 11.10
N ALA A 17 -8.51 -0.35 11.56
CA ALA A 17 -7.99 -0.23 12.92
C ALA A 17 -7.37 1.15 13.19
N TYR A 18 -6.66 1.72 12.21
CA TYR A 18 -6.00 3.02 12.34
C TYR A 18 -6.86 4.18 11.81
N GLY A 19 -7.89 3.90 11.01
CA GLY A 19 -8.89 4.86 10.52
C GLY A 19 -8.39 5.85 9.45
N SER A 20 -7.10 5.86 9.12
CA SER A 20 -6.50 6.80 8.16
C SER A 20 -5.15 6.30 7.63
N GLU A 21 -4.84 6.62 6.37
CA GLU A 21 -3.57 6.25 5.72
C GLU A 21 -2.36 6.80 6.47
N ALA A 22 -2.47 8.02 7.01
CA ALA A 22 -1.43 8.63 7.82
C ALA A 22 -1.16 7.84 9.11
N ALA A 23 -2.20 7.40 9.80
CA ALA A 23 -2.08 6.63 11.03
C ALA A 23 -1.48 5.23 10.79
N VAL A 24 -1.86 4.56 9.69
CA VAL A 24 -1.24 3.29 9.26
C VAL A 24 0.25 3.49 8.96
N LYS A 25 0.60 4.60 8.30
CA LYS A 25 1.97 4.94 7.97
C LYS A 25 2.80 5.25 9.21
N GLU A 26 2.26 6.00 10.16
CA GLU A 26 2.91 6.28 11.45
C GLU A 26 3.05 5.04 12.33
N ALA A 27 2.09 4.11 12.23
CA ALA A 27 2.14 2.81 12.89
C ALA A 27 3.14 1.83 12.23
N GLY A 28 3.75 2.19 11.11
CA GLY A 28 4.70 1.32 10.39
C GLY A 28 4.04 0.10 9.74
N LYS A 29 2.74 0.16 9.47
CA LYS A 29 1.92 -0.93 8.90
C LYS A 29 1.73 -0.81 7.39
N MET A 30 2.38 0.17 6.77
CA MET A 30 2.40 0.34 5.33
C MET A 30 3.50 -0.53 4.73
N HIS A 31 3.11 -1.47 3.87
CA HIS A 31 4.03 -2.35 3.16
C HIS A 31 4.37 -1.74 1.79
N ILE A 32 5.62 -1.85 1.38
CA ILE A 32 6.04 -1.40 0.04
C ILE A 32 6.44 -2.63 -0.74
N GLU A 33 5.66 -2.98 -1.75
CA GLU A 33 5.96 -4.12 -2.58
C GLU A 33 6.19 -3.73 -4.05
N GLY A 34 6.93 -4.61 -4.73
CA GLY A 34 7.25 -4.50 -6.13
C GLY A 34 6.19 -5.12 -7.04
N LYS A 35 6.56 -5.31 -8.31
CA LYS A 35 5.68 -5.89 -9.34
C LYS A 35 5.27 -7.35 -9.10
N GLU A 36 5.97 -8.05 -8.21
CA GLU A 36 5.76 -9.49 -7.98
C GLU A 36 4.77 -9.76 -6.84
N TYR A 37 4.18 -8.72 -6.25
CA TYR A 37 3.22 -8.89 -5.18
C TYR A 37 1.90 -9.48 -5.67
N VAL A 38 1.44 -10.52 -4.96
CA VAL A 38 0.12 -11.11 -5.17
C VAL A 38 -0.87 -10.39 -4.26
N PHE A 39 -1.68 -9.52 -4.84
CA PHE A 39 -2.75 -8.83 -4.12
C PHE A 39 -3.74 -9.81 -3.52
N GLN A 40 -4.10 -9.56 -2.27
CA GLN A 40 -5.14 -10.30 -1.57
C GLN A 40 -6.44 -9.49 -1.56
N ASP A 41 -7.56 -10.18 -1.39
CA ASP A 41 -8.86 -9.54 -1.25
C ASP A 41 -8.87 -8.62 -0.03
N GLY A 42 -9.23 -7.35 -0.23
CA GLY A 42 -9.18 -6.32 0.82
C GLY A 42 -7.85 -5.56 0.91
N ASP A 43 -6.85 -5.82 0.07
CA ASP A 43 -5.66 -4.97 0.04
C ASP A 43 -5.97 -3.61 -0.59
N ILE A 44 -5.65 -2.54 0.14
CA ILE A 44 -5.68 -1.17 -0.33
C ILE A 44 -4.32 -0.85 -0.90
N VAL A 45 -4.27 -0.49 -2.19
CA VAL A 45 -3.02 -0.33 -2.93
C VAL A 45 -2.90 1.09 -3.47
N VAL A 46 -1.81 1.76 -3.11
CA VAL A 46 -1.45 3.07 -3.63
C VAL A 46 -0.28 2.91 -4.58
N PHE A 47 -0.54 3.08 -5.88
CA PHE A 47 0.48 3.02 -6.91
C PHE A 47 1.19 4.37 -7.05
N ARG A 48 2.52 4.38 -6.91
CA ARG A 48 3.33 5.56 -7.23
C ARG A 48 3.98 5.41 -8.59
N PHE A 49 3.61 6.32 -9.49
CA PHE A 49 4.23 6.49 -10.79
C PHE A 49 5.18 7.69 -10.75
N ASN A 50 6.38 7.55 -11.32
CA ASN A 50 7.16 8.74 -11.71
C ASN A 50 6.59 9.22 -13.05
N VAL A 51 6.29 10.50 -13.14
CA VAL A 51 6.15 11.20 -14.43
C VAL A 51 7.52 11.70 -14.88
#